data_AF-A0AAW0TLY1-F1
#
_entry.id   AF-A0AAW0TLY1-F1
#
_cell.length_a   1.000
_cell.length_b   1.000
_cell.length_c   1.000
_cell.angle_alpha   90.00
_cell.angle_beta   90.00
_cell.angle_gamma   90.00
#
_symmetry.space_group_name_H-M   'P 1'
#
loop_
_entity.id
_entity.type
_entity.pdbx_description
1 polymer ?
#
loop_
_entity_poly.entity_id
_entity_poly.type
_entity_poly.pdbx_seq_one_letter_code
_entity_poly.pdbx_strand_id
1 'polypeptide(L)'
;MKTTNVMKGAVVTVSVVAFVVLFAYGLSNTSSSIFIERISSAPQCRVPGLQSIEQYRAYLHNTEITCKNLKPFGGKRPAPKAGMKMVCLDDKFNIRPGNCVVFSFGVGNEWSFEDEFDKFGCKVYAYDPTMGKKDHQRSPNIKFFATGIGSFNGTRNVGMGKKWSMQNVDRFENLVRQAGEEGRQIDYVKLDVELSEIDFPARHAVQLATRPGQD
;
A
#
# COMPACT_ATOMS: atom_id res chain seq x y z
N MET A 1 -22.86 -7.25 -51.69
CA MET A 1 -22.31 -6.42 -50.60
C MET A 1 -21.60 -7.36 -49.61
N LYS A 2 -20.29 -7.13 -49.41
CA LYS A 2 -19.34 -7.81 -48.50
C LYS A 2 -18.79 -9.22 -48.88
N THR A 3 -17.72 -9.18 -49.69
CA THR A 3 -16.37 -9.75 -49.47
C THR A 3 -15.97 -9.91 -47.98
N THR A 4 -15.04 -10.74 -47.49
CA THR A 4 -14.11 -11.80 -47.93
C THR A 4 -13.48 -12.39 -46.66
N ASN A 5 -13.08 -13.68 -46.73
CA ASN A 5 -11.93 -14.34 -46.09
C ASN A 5 -11.30 -13.78 -44.80
N VAL A 6 -11.19 -14.64 -43.78
CA VAL A 6 -10.10 -14.58 -42.78
C VAL A 6 -9.19 -15.78 -43.00
N MET A 7 -7.99 -15.51 -43.53
CA MET A 7 -6.89 -16.46 -43.61
C MET A 7 -6.07 -16.47 -42.32
N LYS A 8 -5.45 -17.63 -42.11
CA LYS A 8 -4.46 -18.03 -41.11
C LYS A 8 -3.29 -17.04 -40.99
N GLY A 9 -2.73 -16.94 -39.79
CA GLY A 9 -1.42 -16.36 -39.54
C GLY A 9 -0.90 -16.69 -38.15
N ALA A 10 -0.12 -17.76 -38.04
CA ALA A 10 0.74 -18.07 -36.90
C ALA A 10 2.19 -18.06 -37.41
N VAL A 11 3.05 -17.18 -36.89
CA VAL A 11 4.52 -17.18 -37.03
C VAL A 11 5.07 -16.38 -35.84
N VAL A 12 5.68 -17.00 -34.81
CA VAL A 12 7.14 -17.25 -34.57
C VAL A 12 7.81 -15.95 -34.02
N THR A 13 8.67 -15.89 -32.99
CA THR A 13 9.87 -16.67 -32.65
C THR A 13 10.35 -16.31 -31.25
N VAL A 14 11.13 -17.20 -30.64
CA VAL A 14 11.90 -17.02 -29.39
C VAL A 14 13.04 -16.02 -29.59
N SER A 15 13.22 -15.10 -28.63
CA SER A 15 14.47 -14.32 -28.51
C SER A 15 15.07 -14.53 -27.11
N VAL A 16 16.04 -15.44 -27.05
CA VAL A 16 17.12 -15.42 -26.05
C VAL A 16 18.34 -14.84 -26.76
N VAL A 17 19.28 -14.31 -25.99
CA VAL A 17 20.63 -13.81 -26.36
C VAL A 17 20.67 -12.29 -26.47
N ALA A 18 21.64 -11.56 -25.94
CA ALA A 18 22.59 -11.68 -24.83
C ALA A 18 23.28 -10.31 -24.82
N PHE A 19 23.73 -9.88 -23.64
CA PHE A 19 24.62 -8.73 -23.50
C PHE A 19 25.88 -8.89 -24.35
N VAL A 20 26.14 -7.95 -25.27
CA VAL A 20 27.50 -7.61 -25.70
C VAL A 20 27.61 -6.09 -25.78
N VAL A 21 28.40 -5.55 -24.86
CA VAL A 21 28.95 -4.20 -24.86
C VAL A 21 29.91 -4.08 -26.03
N LEU A 22 29.68 -3.11 -26.93
CA LEU A 22 30.75 -2.60 -27.82
C LEU A 22 30.60 -1.09 -27.97
N PHE A 23 31.60 -0.39 -27.46
CA PHE A 23 31.90 1.00 -27.73
C PHE A 23 32.32 1.17 -29.20
N ALA A 24 31.95 2.34 -29.74
CA ALA A 24 32.70 3.18 -30.68
C ALA A 24 32.14 3.39 -32.10
N TYR A 25 32.20 4.67 -32.49
CA TYR A 25 32.13 5.30 -33.82
C TYR A 25 30.76 5.63 -34.42
N GLY A 26 30.38 6.91 -34.29
CA GLY A 26 30.39 7.83 -35.43
C GLY A 26 29.20 7.81 -36.41
N LEU A 27 28.32 8.81 -36.22
CA LEU A 27 27.52 9.55 -37.22
C LEU A 27 26.60 8.77 -38.18
N SER A 28 25.30 8.87 -37.93
CA SER A 28 24.33 9.16 -39.01
C SER A 28 23.08 9.84 -38.46
N ASN A 29 22.85 11.08 -38.90
CA ASN A 29 21.64 11.86 -38.73
C ASN A 29 20.43 11.11 -39.31
N THR A 30 19.51 10.67 -38.46
CA THR A 30 18.10 10.53 -38.83
C THR A 30 17.26 11.01 -37.65
N SER A 31 16.64 12.19 -37.81
CA SER A 31 15.55 12.65 -36.95
C SER A 31 14.43 11.63 -36.97
N SER A 32 14.45 10.71 -36.01
CA SER A 32 13.26 9.99 -35.60
C SER A 32 12.82 10.65 -34.31
N SER A 33 11.79 11.48 -34.42
CA SER A 33 11.07 12.04 -33.29
C SER A 33 10.48 10.89 -32.48
N ILE A 34 11.26 10.35 -31.55
CA ILE A 34 10.75 9.45 -30.52
C ILE A 34 9.80 10.31 -29.70
N PHE A 35 8.50 10.13 -29.93
CA PHE A 35 7.47 10.55 -29.00
C PHE A 35 7.72 9.79 -27.70
N ILE A 36 8.59 10.35 -26.87
CA ILE A 36 8.51 10.15 -25.42
C ILE A 36 7.19 10.83 -25.07
N GLU A 37 6.08 10.09 -25.11
CA GLU A 37 4.94 10.42 -24.26
C GLU A 37 5.51 10.40 -22.84
N ARG A 38 5.90 11.60 -22.37
CA ARG A 38 6.05 11.85 -20.95
C ARG A 38 4.76 11.34 -20.34
N ILE A 39 4.86 10.27 -19.55
CA ILE A 39 3.79 9.86 -18.64
C ILE A 39 3.45 11.13 -17.86
N SER A 40 2.33 11.72 -18.27
CA SER A 40 1.89 13.03 -17.87
C SER A 40 1.54 12.95 -16.40
N SER A 41 2.35 13.63 -15.59
CA SER A 41 2.14 13.95 -14.18
C SER A 41 1.77 12.77 -13.29
N ALA A 42 2.70 12.37 -12.42
CA ALA A 42 2.31 11.73 -11.16
C ALA A 42 1.14 12.54 -10.54
N PRO A 43 0.08 11.88 -10.04
CA PRO A 43 -1.02 12.59 -9.40
C PRO A 43 -0.44 13.51 -8.33
N GLN A 44 -0.55 14.82 -8.53
CA GLN A 44 -0.16 15.78 -7.50
C GLN A 44 -1.16 15.63 -6.37
N CYS A 45 -0.78 14.91 -5.31
CA CYS A 45 -1.44 14.99 -4.02
C CYS A 45 -1.27 16.42 -3.51
N ARG A 46 -2.22 17.31 -3.82
CA ARG A 46 -2.31 18.64 -3.23
C ARG A 46 -2.94 18.50 -1.86
N VAL A 47 -2.18 17.96 -0.90
CA VAL A 47 -2.59 18.01 0.51
C VAL A 47 -2.50 19.49 0.92
N PRO A 48 -3.60 20.14 1.32
CA PRO A 48 -3.52 21.52 1.80
C PRO A 48 -2.57 21.60 2.99
N GLY A 49 -1.94 22.75 3.20
CA GLY A 49 -1.13 22.98 4.40
C GLY A 49 -2.03 23.03 5.63
N LEU A 50 -2.27 21.89 6.26
CA LEU A 50 -3.12 21.75 7.45
C LEU A 50 -2.47 22.47 8.64
N GLN A 51 -3.19 23.42 9.24
CA GLN A 51 -2.70 24.33 10.28
C GLN A 51 -3.08 23.89 11.70
N SER A 52 -3.96 22.90 11.86
CA SER A 52 -4.37 22.38 13.17
C SER A 52 -4.64 20.88 13.15
N ILE A 53 -4.66 20.28 14.33
CA ILE A 53 -4.95 18.85 14.48
C ILE A 53 -6.39 18.51 14.08
N GLU A 54 -7.33 19.44 14.28
CA GLU A 54 -8.72 19.32 13.85
C GLU A 54 -8.83 19.33 12.33
N GLN A 55 -8.10 20.23 11.65
CA GLN A 55 -8.05 20.24 10.19
C GLN A 55 -7.48 18.94 9.65
N TYR A 56 -6.44 18.42 10.29
CA TYR A 56 -5.82 17.16 9.93
C TYR A 56 -6.74 15.95 10.14
N ARG A 57 -7.44 15.88 11.27
CA ARG A 57 -8.46 14.85 11.51
C ARG A 57 -9.60 14.95 10.49
N ALA A 58 -10.09 16.16 10.23
CA ALA A 58 -11.14 16.37 9.23
C ALA A 58 -10.69 15.93 7.84
N TYR A 59 -9.42 16.18 7.48
CA TYR A 59 -8.83 15.71 6.23
C TYR A 59 -8.81 14.17 6.15
N LEU A 60 -8.32 13.48 7.19
CA LEU A 60 -8.29 12.01 7.23
C LEU A 60 -9.69 11.37 7.20
N HIS A 61 -10.69 12.02 7.77
CA HIS A 61 -12.07 11.54 7.78
C HIS A 61 -12.88 11.97 6.54
N ASN A 62 -12.31 12.78 5.64
CA ASN A 62 -12.96 13.19 4.42
C ASN A 62 -12.83 12.10 3.35
N THR A 63 -13.96 11.64 2.82
CA THR A 63 -13.96 10.66 1.72
C THR A 63 -13.64 11.36 0.41
N GLU A 64 -12.40 11.22 -0.07
CA GLU A 64 -11.95 11.86 -1.32
C GLU A 64 -12.44 11.13 -2.59
N ILE A 65 -12.82 9.85 -2.48
CA ILE A 65 -13.13 9.01 -3.63
C ILE A 65 -14.49 8.32 -3.46
N THR A 66 -15.37 8.50 -4.43
CA THR A 66 -16.60 7.70 -4.53
C THR A 66 -16.27 6.26 -4.87
N CYS A 67 -16.89 5.33 -4.14
CA CYS A 67 -16.80 3.90 -4.36
C CYS A 67 -18.16 3.32 -4.77
N LYS A 68 -18.23 2.56 -5.86
CA LYS A 68 -19.46 1.89 -6.31
C LYS A 68 -19.59 0.49 -5.72
N ASN A 69 -18.48 -0.21 -5.57
CA ASN A 69 -18.39 -1.57 -5.08
C ASN A 69 -17.79 -1.61 -3.67
N LEU A 70 -18.54 -1.06 -2.70
CA LEU A 70 -18.13 -1.02 -1.31
C LEU A 70 -18.59 -2.31 -0.59
N LYS A 71 -17.66 -3.01 0.06
CA LYS A 71 -17.93 -4.27 0.77
C LYS A 71 -17.46 -4.21 2.22
N PRO A 72 -18.25 -4.72 3.18
CA PRO A 72 -17.80 -4.83 4.56
C PRO A 72 -16.75 -5.95 4.66
N PHE A 73 -15.63 -5.66 5.30
CA PHE A 73 -14.62 -6.64 5.71
C PHE A 73 -14.51 -6.66 7.22
N GLY A 74 -14.51 -7.85 7.83
CA GLY A 74 -14.45 -8.03 9.27
C GLY A 74 -15.76 -7.77 10.00
N GLY A 75 -15.69 -7.61 11.32
CA GLY A 75 -16.87 -7.47 12.17
C GLY A 75 -17.51 -8.80 12.58
N LYS A 76 -16.71 -9.77 13.05
CA LYS A 76 -17.24 -10.98 13.70
C LYS A 76 -17.41 -10.78 15.21
N ARG A 77 -18.21 -11.64 15.86
CA ARG A 77 -18.35 -11.64 17.33
C ARG A 77 -16.97 -11.81 18.00
N PRO A 78 -16.67 -11.12 19.11
CA PRO A 78 -17.59 -10.33 19.96
C PRO A 78 -17.73 -8.85 19.59
N ALA A 79 -16.99 -8.34 18.59
CA ALA A 79 -16.96 -6.90 18.28
C ALA A 79 -17.44 -6.58 16.85
N PRO A 80 -18.69 -6.96 16.47
CA PRO A 80 -19.11 -6.96 15.08
C PRO A 80 -19.18 -5.59 14.39
N LYS A 81 -19.35 -4.50 15.16
CA LYS A 81 -19.34 -3.13 14.61
C LYS A 81 -17.96 -2.47 14.62
N ALA A 82 -17.10 -2.81 15.57
CA ALA A 82 -15.79 -2.17 15.72
C ALA A 82 -14.73 -2.77 14.78
N GLY A 83 -14.77 -4.09 14.57
CA GLY A 83 -13.85 -4.80 13.67
C GLY A 83 -14.20 -4.68 12.19
N MET A 84 -15.40 -4.22 11.83
CA MET A 84 -15.83 -4.08 10.44
C MET A 84 -15.25 -2.81 9.82
N LYS A 85 -14.62 -2.93 8.65
CA LYS A 85 -14.16 -1.82 7.81
C LYS A 85 -14.75 -1.93 6.41
N MET A 86 -15.03 -0.80 5.77
CA MET A 86 -15.53 -0.80 4.40
C MET A 86 -14.35 -0.80 3.41
N VAL A 87 -14.34 -1.76 2.50
CA VAL A 87 -13.31 -1.92 1.47
C VAL A 87 -13.91 -1.58 0.11
N CYS A 88 -13.24 -0.71 -0.63
CA CYS A 88 -13.63 -0.39 -1.99
C CYS A 88 -13.00 -1.35 -2.99
N LEU A 89 -13.84 -2.09 -3.72
CA LEU A 89 -13.43 -3.05 -4.74
C LEU A 89 -13.81 -2.57 -6.15
N ASP A 90 -13.81 -1.25 -6.36
CA ASP A 90 -13.92 -0.69 -7.71
C ASP A 90 -12.68 -1.10 -8.53
N ASP A 91 -12.89 -1.43 -9.81
CA ASP A 91 -11.83 -1.93 -10.71
C ASP A 91 -10.61 -0.99 -10.79
N LYS A 92 -10.81 0.32 -10.60
CA LYS A 92 -9.74 1.34 -10.60
C LYS A 92 -8.67 1.11 -9.52
N PHE A 93 -9.00 0.40 -8.44
CA PHE A 93 -8.06 0.05 -7.37
C PHE A 93 -7.40 -1.31 -7.59
N ASN A 94 -7.93 -2.12 -8.52
CA ASN A 94 -7.32 -3.37 -8.97
C ASN A 94 -6.98 -4.39 -7.84
N ILE A 95 -7.74 -4.39 -6.74
CA ILE A 95 -7.58 -5.36 -5.64
C ILE A 95 -8.10 -6.72 -6.11
N ARG A 96 -7.20 -7.62 -6.52
CA ARG A 96 -7.56 -8.92 -7.12
C ARG A 96 -7.45 -10.07 -6.13
N PRO A 97 -8.46 -10.97 -6.04
CA PRO A 97 -8.35 -12.18 -5.24
C PRO A 97 -7.10 -12.99 -5.58
N GLY A 98 -6.40 -13.49 -4.57
CA GLY A 98 -5.17 -14.28 -4.74
C GLY A 98 -3.93 -13.49 -5.16
N ASN A 99 -4.06 -12.19 -5.46
CA ASN A 99 -2.96 -11.36 -5.97
C ASN A 99 -3.08 -9.94 -5.43
N CYS A 100 -2.98 -9.82 -4.11
CA CYS A 100 -3.06 -8.57 -3.38
C CYS A 100 -2.17 -8.58 -2.14
N VAL A 101 -1.69 -7.41 -1.75
CA VAL A 101 -0.88 -7.17 -0.55
C VAL A 101 -1.59 -6.17 0.35
N VAL A 102 -1.82 -6.58 1.60
CA VAL A 102 -2.52 -5.79 2.61
C VAL A 102 -1.61 -5.55 3.80
N PHE A 103 -1.48 -4.29 4.20
CA PHE A 103 -0.87 -3.92 5.48
C PHE A 103 -1.97 -3.53 6.46
N SER A 104 -1.99 -4.16 7.63
CA SER A 104 -2.99 -3.90 8.66
C SER A 104 -2.33 -3.51 9.98
N PHE A 105 -2.60 -2.30 10.45
CA PHE A 105 -2.04 -1.76 11.69
C PHE A 105 -3.15 -1.64 12.75
N GLY A 106 -2.86 -2.12 13.95
CA GLY A 106 -3.81 -2.16 15.06
C GLY A 106 -4.83 -3.29 14.86
N VAL A 107 -4.46 -4.49 15.30
CA VAL A 107 -5.31 -5.67 15.21
C VAL A 107 -6.22 -5.76 16.42
N GLY A 108 -5.75 -5.35 17.61
CA GLY A 108 -6.58 -5.26 18.82
C GLY A 108 -7.14 -6.60 19.30
N ASN A 109 -6.53 -7.73 18.93
CA ASN A 109 -7.05 -9.10 19.10
C ASN A 109 -8.35 -9.41 18.34
N GLU A 110 -8.78 -8.55 17.43
CA GLU A 110 -9.90 -8.79 16.53
C GLU A 110 -9.35 -9.03 15.12
N TRP A 111 -9.33 -10.29 14.68
CA TRP A 111 -8.66 -10.70 13.43
C TRP A 111 -9.60 -10.79 12.24
N SER A 112 -10.88 -10.49 12.41
CA SER A 112 -11.88 -10.86 11.41
C SER A 112 -11.72 -10.11 10.08
N PHE A 113 -11.14 -8.91 10.11
CA PHE A 113 -10.77 -8.15 8.91
C PHE A 113 -9.62 -8.84 8.16
N GLU A 114 -8.53 -9.17 8.85
CA GLU A 114 -7.36 -9.83 8.26
C GLU A 114 -7.74 -11.21 7.72
N ASP A 115 -8.59 -11.96 8.45
CA ASP A 115 -9.09 -13.26 8.06
C ASP A 115 -9.96 -13.21 6.78
N GLU A 116 -10.60 -12.08 6.48
CA GLU A 116 -11.35 -11.93 5.24
C GLU A 116 -10.46 -11.63 4.05
N PHE A 117 -9.37 -10.88 4.24
CA PHE A 117 -8.34 -10.75 3.22
C PHE A 117 -7.54 -12.03 2.99
N ASP A 118 -7.34 -12.85 4.02
CA ASP A 118 -6.78 -14.20 3.88
C ASP A 118 -7.68 -15.10 3.02
N LYS A 119 -9.00 -15.08 3.27
CA LYS A 119 -9.98 -15.77 2.42
C LYS A 119 -10.07 -15.21 1.00
N PHE A 120 -9.83 -13.91 0.86
CA PHE A 120 -9.70 -13.25 -0.44
C PHE A 120 -8.39 -13.64 -1.15
N GLY A 121 -7.47 -14.35 -0.47
CA GLY A 121 -6.20 -14.82 -1.02
C GLY A 121 -5.11 -13.76 -1.04
N CYS A 122 -5.26 -12.65 -0.32
CA CYS A 122 -4.20 -11.65 -0.21
C CYS A 122 -3.11 -12.10 0.75
N LYS A 123 -1.87 -11.67 0.50
CA LYS A 123 -0.85 -11.61 1.54
C LYS A 123 -1.20 -10.49 2.51
N VAL A 124 -1.21 -10.79 3.80
CA VAL A 124 -1.57 -9.85 4.86
C VAL A 124 -0.41 -9.74 5.84
N TYR A 125 0.05 -8.51 6.05
CA TYR A 125 1.07 -8.15 7.02
C TYR A 125 0.42 -7.34 8.13
N ALA A 126 0.22 -7.98 9.27
CA ALA A 126 -0.49 -7.42 10.41
C ALA A 126 0.50 -6.94 11.49
N TYR A 127 0.28 -5.75 12.03
CA TYR A 127 1.19 -5.06 12.94
C TYR A 127 0.44 -4.55 14.16
N ASP A 128 0.84 -5.01 15.35
CA ASP A 128 0.28 -4.49 16.60
C ASP A 128 1.22 -4.76 17.79
N PRO A 129 1.89 -3.74 18.34
CA PRO A 129 2.81 -3.94 19.46
C PRO A 129 2.08 -4.16 20.80
N THR A 130 0.76 -3.94 20.87
CA THR A 130 0.01 -3.94 22.13
C THR A 130 -0.56 -5.32 22.50
N MET A 131 -0.50 -6.29 21.59
CA MET A 131 -1.09 -7.62 21.79
C MET A 131 -0.33 -8.50 22.77
N GLY A 132 0.89 -8.13 23.16
CA GLY A 132 1.76 -8.96 24.00
C GLY A 132 2.18 -10.27 23.31
N LYS A 133 2.14 -10.31 21.98
CA LYS A 133 2.58 -11.44 21.14
C LYS A 133 3.90 -11.11 20.48
N LYS A 134 4.72 -12.13 20.21
CA LYS A 134 5.90 -12.01 19.35
C LYS A 134 5.49 -12.15 17.87
N ASP A 135 6.38 -11.76 16.97
CA ASP A 135 6.24 -12.03 15.53
C ASP A 135 5.93 -13.51 15.30
N HIS A 136 4.94 -13.80 14.46
CA HIS A 136 4.55 -15.18 14.15
C HIS A 136 3.81 -15.28 12.82
N GLN A 137 3.84 -16.46 12.22
CA GLN A 137 2.94 -16.82 11.14
C GLN A 137 1.57 -17.14 11.75
N ARG A 138 0.53 -16.40 11.39
CA ARG A 138 -0.82 -16.62 11.89
C ARG A 138 -1.61 -17.61 11.02
N SER A 139 -1.48 -17.50 9.70
CA SER A 139 -2.07 -18.39 8.70
C SER A 139 -1.14 -18.46 7.48
N PRO A 140 -1.38 -19.29 6.46
CA PRO A 140 -0.53 -19.31 5.27
C PRO A 140 -0.33 -17.95 4.60
N ASN A 141 -1.33 -17.05 4.65
CA ASN A 141 -1.22 -15.73 4.04
C ASN A 141 -1.10 -14.56 5.05
N ILE A 142 -1.28 -14.80 6.35
CA ILE A 142 -1.16 -13.74 7.38
C ILE A 142 0.13 -13.91 8.19
N LYS A 143 0.99 -12.89 8.13
CA LYS A 143 2.16 -12.75 9.02
C LYS A 143 1.93 -11.59 9.99
N PHE A 144 2.20 -11.85 11.28
CA PHE A 144 2.07 -10.86 12.33
C PHE A 144 3.44 -10.36 12.80
N PHE A 145 3.51 -9.06 13.10
CA PHE A 145 4.66 -8.39 13.67
C PHE A 145 4.27 -7.58 14.92
N ALA A 146 5.10 -7.66 15.95
CA ALA A 146 4.95 -6.96 17.22
C ALA A 146 5.56 -5.54 17.19
N THR A 147 5.57 -4.90 16.02
CA THR A 147 6.11 -3.56 15.80
C THR A 147 4.96 -2.61 15.46
N GLY A 148 4.93 -1.43 16.07
CA GLY A 148 4.01 -0.37 15.71
C GLY A 148 4.46 0.44 14.50
N ILE A 149 3.52 1.12 13.85
CA ILE A 149 3.85 2.11 12.82
C ILE A 149 4.16 3.46 13.47
N GLY A 150 5.17 4.15 12.95
CA GLY A 150 5.58 5.46 13.43
C GLY A 150 6.30 6.29 12.37
N SER A 151 6.68 7.51 12.74
CA SER A 151 7.45 8.43 11.88
C SER A 151 8.97 8.27 12.02
N PHE A 152 9.43 7.32 12.83
CA PHE A 152 10.83 7.01 13.09
C PHE A 152 11.00 5.55 13.50
N ASN A 153 12.23 5.05 13.39
CA ASN A 153 12.64 3.78 14.00
C ASN A 153 13.07 4.04 15.44
N GLY A 154 12.47 3.32 16.39
CA GLY A 154 12.85 3.41 17.79
C GLY A 154 11.75 2.90 18.70
N THR A 155 11.64 3.50 19.88
CA THR A 155 10.61 3.13 20.86
C THR A 155 9.73 4.31 21.22
N ARG A 156 8.44 4.06 21.40
CA ARG A 156 7.48 5.05 21.88
C ARG A 156 6.50 4.41 22.85
N ASN A 157 5.96 5.20 23.79
CA ASN A 157 4.88 4.73 24.64
C ASN A 157 3.60 4.55 23.79
N VAL A 158 3.17 3.29 23.62
CA VAL A 158 1.98 2.90 22.84
C VAL A 158 1.07 2.07 23.75
N GLY A 159 -0.24 2.28 23.62
CA GLY A 159 -1.19 1.64 24.51
C GLY A 159 -2.63 2.01 24.21
N MET A 160 -3.54 1.35 24.93
CA MET A 160 -4.97 1.64 24.89
C MET A 160 -5.54 1.74 26.30
N GLY A 161 -6.37 2.75 26.54
CA GLY A 161 -6.98 3.01 27.84
C GLY A 161 -5.93 3.23 28.94
N LYS A 162 -5.89 2.34 29.94
CA LYS A 162 -4.94 2.41 31.07
C LYS A 162 -3.65 1.60 30.85
N LYS A 163 -3.53 0.89 29.72
CA LYS A 163 -2.39 0.00 29.44
C LYS A 163 -1.47 0.65 28.43
N TRP A 164 -0.46 1.35 28.94
CA TRP A 164 0.59 2.01 28.15
C TRP A 164 1.94 1.39 28.46
N SER A 165 2.75 1.18 27.44
CA SER A 165 4.09 0.61 27.57
C SER A 165 4.99 1.10 26.45
N MET A 166 6.30 1.12 26.71
CA MET A 166 7.28 1.39 25.66
C MET A 166 7.28 0.24 24.66
N GLN A 167 7.01 0.57 23.40
CA GLN A 167 6.89 -0.37 22.30
C GLN A 167 7.81 0.03 21.16
N ASN A 168 8.28 -0.96 20.40
CA ASN A 168 9.02 -0.71 19.17
C ASN A 168 8.07 -0.12 18.11
N VAL A 169 8.54 0.92 17.45
CA VAL A 169 7.86 1.54 16.30
C VAL A 169 8.85 1.69 15.15
N ASP A 170 8.34 1.62 13.92
CA ASP A 170 9.15 1.85 12.74
C ASP A 170 8.39 2.59 11.64
N ARG A 171 9.15 3.15 10.72
CA ARG A 171 8.66 3.82 9.52
C ARG A 171 8.08 2.80 8.56
N PHE A 172 7.04 3.20 7.83
CA PHE A 172 6.31 2.32 6.92
C PHE A 172 7.20 1.67 5.86
N GLU A 173 8.16 2.40 5.30
CA GLU A 173 9.14 1.88 4.35
C GLU A 173 9.98 0.73 4.92
N ASN A 174 10.34 0.79 6.20
CA ASN A 174 11.09 -0.27 6.87
C ASN A 174 10.19 -1.48 7.15
N LEU A 175 8.91 -1.25 7.47
CA LEU A 175 7.93 -2.33 7.67
C LEU A 175 7.63 -3.06 6.35
N VAL A 176 7.55 -2.33 5.23
CA VAL A 176 7.41 -2.91 3.88
C VAL A 176 8.64 -3.75 3.51
N ARG A 177 9.84 -3.26 3.82
CA ARG A 177 11.09 -4.02 3.69
C ARG A 177 11.10 -5.27 4.55
N GLN A 178 10.70 -5.17 5.81
CA GLN A 178 10.60 -6.30 6.75
C GLN A 178 9.61 -7.38 6.25
N ALA A 179 8.53 -6.96 5.60
CA ALA A 179 7.54 -7.84 4.97
C ALA A 179 8.06 -8.52 3.69
N GLY A 180 9.14 -8.02 3.09
CA GLY A 180 9.68 -8.50 1.82
C GLY A 180 8.88 -8.05 0.60
N GLU A 181 8.14 -6.94 0.70
CA GLU A 181 7.24 -6.43 -0.34
C GLU A 181 7.74 -5.11 -0.97
N GLU A 182 9.05 -4.83 -0.87
CA GLU A 182 9.66 -3.70 -1.58
C GLU A 182 9.48 -3.83 -3.09
N GLY A 183 9.10 -2.73 -3.74
CA GLY A 183 8.82 -2.71 -5.19
C GLY A 183 7.51 -3.38 -5.58
N ARG A 184 6.76 -3.95 -4.64
CA ARG A 184 5.42 -4.49 -4.88
C ARG A 184 4.35 -3.41 -4.68
N GLN A 185 3.31 -3.44 -5.51
CA GLN A 185 2.12 -2.63 -5.29
C GLN A 185 1.43 -3.09 -4.00
N ILE A 186 1.18 -2.14 -3.09
CA ILE A 186 0.37 -2.35 -1.89
C ILE A 186 -1.07 -1.99 -2.24
N ASP A 187 -1.98 -2.94 -2.08
CA ASP A 187 -3.37 -2.84 -2.54
C ASP A 187 -4.29 -2.23 -1.48
N TYR A 188 -3.97 -2.45 -0.20
CA TYR A 188 -4.75 -1.89 0.90
C TYR A 188 -3.89 -1.63 2.13
N VAL A 189 -4.13 -0.50 2.80
CA VAL A 189 -3.55 -0.17 4.10
C VAL A 189 -4.67 0.14 5.08
N LYS A 190 -4.82 -0.68 6.12
CA LYS A 190 -5.69 -0.40 7.28
C LYS A 190 -4.86 0.28 8.36
N LEU A 191 -5.25 1.49 8.75
CA LEU A 191 -4.68 2.22 9.90
C LEU A 191 -5.75 2.38 10.96
N ASP A 192 -5.72 1.52 11.98
CA ASP A 192 -6.68 1.51 13.07
C ASP A 192 -5.90 1.48 14.40
N VAL A 193 -5.16 2.55 14.67
CA VAL A 193 -4.10 2.62 15.70
C VAL A 193 -4.43 3.60 16.82
N GLU A 194 -5.73 3.79 17.09
CA GLU A 194 -6.28 4.47 18.26
C GLU A 194 -5.59 5.81 18.55
N LEU A 195 -5.72 6.77 17.62
CA LEU A 195 -5.15 8.13 17.63
C LEU A 195 -3.67 8.25 17.21
N SER A 196 -2.96 7.15 16.98
CA SER A 196 -1.60 7.20 16.40
C SER A 196 -1.61 7.44 14.89
N GLU A 197 -2.78 7.53 14.23
CA GLU A 197 -2.91 7.90 12.81
C GLU A 197 -2.43 9.33 12.53
N ILE A 198 -2.22 10.13 13.58
CA ILE A 198 -1.73 11.50 13.49
C ILE A 198 -0.23 11.54 13.17
N ASP A 199 0.54 10.59 13.68
CA ASP A 199 2.00 10.59 13.49
C ASP A 199 2.47 10.03 12.15
N PHE A 200 1.67 9.16 11.51
CA PHE A 200 2.07 8.43 10.30
C PHE A 200 2.07 9.31 9.01
N PRO A 201 0.98 10.05 8.69
CA PRO A 201 0.91 10.94 7.52
C PRO A 201 1.59 12.30 7.70
N ALA A 202 1.81 12.77 8.94
CA ALA A 202 2.33 14.12 9.21
C ALA A 202 3.69 14.43 8.56
N ARG A 203 4.48 13.42 8.18
CA ARG A 203 5.71 13.60 7.38
C ARG A 203 5.65 13.06 5.96
N HIS A 204 4.78 12.12 5.63
CA HIS A 204 4.59 11.70 4.23
C HIS A 204 3.97 12.81 3.38
N ALA A 205 3.09 13.65 3.96
CA ALA A 205 2.62 14.87 3.30
C ALA A 205 3.74 15.92 3.11
N VAL A 206 4.70 16.00 4.04
CA VAL A 206 5.84 16.94 3.97
C VAL A 206 6.89 16.46 2.96
N GLN A 207 7.16 15.16 2.87
CA GLN A 207 8.13 14.61 1.92
C GLN A 207 7.63 14.68 0.46
N LEU A 208 6.30 14.66 0.24
CA LEU A 208 5.69 14.93 -1.07
C LEU A 208 5.74 16.42 -1.46
N ALA A 209 5.92 17.32 -0.49
CA ALA A 209 6.07 18.76 -0.72
C ALA A 209 7.53 19.19 -0.95
N THR A 210 8.51 18.40 -0.51
CA THR A 210 9.94 18.68 -0.76
C THR A 210 10.49 17.71 -1.79
N ARG A 211 10.59 18.14 -3.05
CA ARG A 211 11.43 17.48 -4.05
C ARG A 211 12.89 17.49 -3.55
N PRO A 212 13.62 16.36 -3.57
CA PRO A 212 15.07 16.40 -3.40
C PRO A 212 15.69 16.95 -4.69
N GLY A 213 16.44 18.06 -4.58
CA GLY A 213 17.25 18.58 -5.70
C GLY A 213 17.20 20.09 -5.95
N GLN A 214 17.35 20.92 -4.93
CA GLN A 214 17.84 22.29 -5.09
C GLN A 214 18.82 22.62 -3.96
N ASP A 215 20.08 22.22 -4.16
CA ASP A 215 21.25 22.96 -3.71
C ASP A 215 21.92 23.53 -4.97
#